data_AF-A0A1H0P210-F1
#
_entry.id   AF-A0A1H0P210-F1
#
_cell.length_a   1.000
_cell.length_b   1.000
_cell.length_c   1.000
_cell.angle_alpha   90.00
_cell.angle_beta   90.00
_cell.angle_gamma   90.00
#
_symmetry.space_group_name_H-M   'P 1'
#
loop_
_entity.id
_entity.type
_entity.pdbx_description
1 polymer ?
#
loop_
_entity_poly.entity_id
_entity_poly.type
_entity_poly.pdbx_seq_one_letter_code
_entity_poly.pdbx_strand_id
1 'polypeptide(L)'
;MNRYLRVLAIFLPIIIGHTDYVHADTLKDRMAFWETKVFLCSEGGHSFPSKYQTSSPNEPSECDDGDMTLFNGLLCAAGDVRGCEGVRQAQDTSGRWWRSPRRIGMQAPKYDVSFSPDMALGVLLYLAQTSDNAAFKSWVRWVDDSRPCIAELAGQCVVKGWPRICTDDSQDKRCTFRPSTCNYFELMGIKLGVPEGNLCRRVLQSFGIRADYILPTTEMAMSNAVFNEPGYPMHLSAAEIFLIDKLQMTSVASRAGAVALALRDSKNPFFLFLAEGASQKVRDLVLEQCPSPQHPSRSRTQWAWERTSSDKAYLDSMYWDCIFMGRLLGA
;
A
#
# COMPACT_ATOMS: atom_id res chain seq x y z
N MET A 1 -62.49 -20.54 67.11
CA MET A 1 -62.47 -21.10 65.74
C MET A 1 -62.19 -19.98 64.75
N ASN A 2 -60.95 -19.82 64.28
CA ASN A 2 -60.67 -19.61 62.86
C ASN A 2 -59.16 -19.69 62.60
N ARG A 3 -58.86 -20.31 61.47
CA ARG A 3 -57.59 -20.98 61.15
C ARG A 3 -56.58 -20.01 60.58
N TYR A 4 -55.34 -20.10 61.06
CA TYR A 4 -54.16 -19.54 60.41
C TYR A 4 -53.84 -20.36 59.16
N LEU A 5 -53.88 -19.73 57.98
CA LEU A 5 -53.33 -20.27 56.74
C LEU A 5 -52.03 -19.50 56.43
N ARG A 6 -50.88 -20.08 56.74
CA ARG A 6 -49.56 -19.60 56.30
C ARG A 6 -49.24 -20.25 54.95
N VAL A 7 -49.33 -19.49 53.87
CA VAL A 7 -48.81 -19.91 52.56
C VAL A 7 -47.34 -19.51 52.50
N LEU A 8 -46.44 -20.49 52.61
CA LEU A 8 -45.02 -20.32 52.31
C LEU A 8 -44.84 -20.42 50.80
N ALA A 9 -44.66 -19.28 50.13
CA ALA A 9 -44.21 -19.24 48.75
C ALA A 9 -42.67 -19.33 48.73
N ILE A 10 -42.14 -20.49 48.34
CA ILE A 10 -40.71 -20.69 48.12
C ILE A 10 -40.40 -20.17 46.71
N PHE A 11 -39.81 -18.97 46.61
CA PHE A 11 -39.20 -18.49 45.37
C PHE A 11 -37.80 -19.12 45.23
N LEU A 12 -37.67 -20.10 44.34
CA LEU A 12 -36.37 -20.57 43.86
C LEU A 12 -35.88 -19.63 42.75
N PRO A 13 -34.74 -18.94 42.90
CA PRO A 13 -34.13 -18.22 41.80
C PRO A 13 -33.46 -19.25 40.87
N ILE A 14 -34.08 -19.50 39.72
CA ILE A 14 -33.44 -20.20 38.61
C ILE A 14 -32.44 -19.22 38.00
N ILE A 15 -31.20 -19.22 38.50
CA ILE A 15 -30.07 -18.54 37.87
C ILE A 15 -29.45 -19.52 36.87
N ILE A 16 -30.02 -19.59 35.67
CA ILE A 16 -29.32 -20.19 34.52
C ILE A 16 -28.51 -19.05 33.89
N GLY A 17 -27.37 -18.75 34.51
CA GLY A 17 -26.34 -17.91 33.91
C GLY A 17 -25.46 -18.76 33.02
N HIS A 18 -25.90 -19.05 31.79
CA HIS A 18 -24.95 -19.41 30.73
C HIS A 18 -24.20 -18.13 30.35
N THR A 19 -23.15 -17.81 31.11
CA THR A 19 -22.11 -16.93 30.59
C THR A 19 -21.33 -17.75 29.58
N ASP A 20 -21.78 -17.71 28.33
CA ASP A 20 -20.90 -18.03 27.22
C ASP A 20 -19.69 -17.10 27.38
N TYR A 21 -18.56 -17.68 27.79
CA TYR A 21 -17.29 -16.98 27.79
C TYR A 21 -17.01 -16.65 26.32
N VAL A 22 -17.45 -15.47 25.88
CA VAL A 22 -17.01 -14.90 24.63
C VAL A 22 -15.51 -14.68 24.81
N HIS A 23 -14.72 -15.62 24.31
CA HIS A 23 -13.29 -15.49 24.33
C HIS A 23 -12.95 -14.24 23.53
N ALA A 24 -12.37 -13.23 24.19
CA ALA A 24 -12.00 -12.00 23.52
C ALA A 24 -11.05 -12.36 22.37
N ASP A 25 -11.50 -12.14 21.14
CA ASP A 25 -10.74 -12.50 19.94
C ASP A 25 -9.35 -11.86 19.99
N THR A 26 -8.31 -12.68 20.00
CA THR A 26 -6.95 -12.16 19.95
C THR A 26 -6.59 -11.80 18.52
N LEU A 27 -5.62 -10.90 18.36
CA LEU A 27 -5.08 -10.57 17.04
C LEU A 27 -4.53 -11.81 16.31
N LYS A 28 -4.01 -12.79 17.06
CA LYS A 28 -3.52 -14.05 16.51
C LYS A 28 -4.65 -14.90 15.92
N ASP A 29 -5.79 -14.98 16.62
CA ASP A 29 -6.95 -15.73 16.14
C ASP A 29 -7.55 -15.07 14.90
N ARG A 30 -7.60 -13.73 14.90
CA ARG A 30 -8.02 -12.92 13.75
C ARG A 30 -7.11 -13.10 12.55
N MET A 31 -5.79 -13.11 12.73
CA MET A 31 -4.83 -13.41 11.66
C MET A 31 -5.09 -14.78 11.05
N ALA A 32 -5.24 -15.83 11.87
CA ALA A 32 -5.55 -17.16 11.37
C ALA A 32 -6.84 -17.18 10.54
N PHE A 33 -7.88 -16.48 10.98
CA PHE A 33 -9.11 -16.32 10.20
C PHE A 33 -8.88 -15.60 8.86
N TRP A 34 -8.22 -14.44 8.85
CA TRP A 34 -7.98 -13.65 7.63
C TRP A 34 -7.19 -14.44 6.58
N GLU A 35 -6.16 -15.19 7.01
CA GLU A 35 -5.35 -16.04 6.14
C GLU A 35 -6.18 -17.12 5.42
N THR A 36 -7.33 -17.55 5.97
CA THR A 36 -8.24 -18.47 5.28
C THR A 36 -9.19 -17.81 4.29
N LYS A 37 -9.27 -16.47 4.27
CA LYS A 37 -10.28 -15.71 3.51
C LYS A 37 -9.71 -14.84 2.40
N VAL A 38 -8.41 -14.57 2.43
CA VAL A 38 -7.70 -13.80 1.40
C VAL A 38 -7.96 -14.34 0.00
N PHE A 39 -7.93 -13.42 -0.97
CA PHE A 39 -7.98 -13.74 -2.38
C PHE A 39 -6.57 -13.62 -3.00
N LEU A 40 -6.19 -14.62 -3.80
CA LEU A 40 -4.96 -14.61 -4.58
C LEU A 40 -5.34 -14.62 -6.06
N CYS A 41 -4.83 -13.64 -6.82
CA CYS A 41 -4.89 -13.74 -8.27
C CYS A 41 -3.89 -14.79 -8.72
N SER A 42 -4.28 -15.67 -9.66
CA SER A 42 -3.40 -16.70 -10.20
C SER A 42 -3.34 -16.60 -11.73
N GLU A 43 -2.14 -16.38 -12.26
CA GLU A 43 -1.89 -16.37 -13.70
C GLU A 43 -0.47 -16.85 -14.00
N GLY A 44 -0.28 -17.58 -15.09
CA GLY A 44 1.06 -17.99 -15.56
C GLY A 44 1.82 -18.90 -14.58
N GLY A 45 1.13 -19.61 -13.68
CA GLY A 45 1.76 -20.45 -12.65
C GLY A 45 2.22 -19.68 -11.40
N HIS A 46 1.90 -18.40 -11.32
CA HIS A 46 2.18 -17.54 -10.18
C HIS A 46 0.90 -17.15 -9.47
N SER A 47 0.96 -16.99 -8.15
CA SER A 47 -0.14 -16.48 -7.34
C SER A 47 0.35 -15.29 -6.50
N PHE A 48 -0.44 -14.22 -6.46
CA PHE A 48 -0.11 -13.00 -5.72
C PHE A 48 -1.35 -12.40 -5.02
N PRO A 49 -1.17 -11.69 -3.88
CA PRO A 49 -2.27 -10.96 -3.25
C PRO A 49 -2.96 -10.01 -4.23
N SER A 50 -4.29 -10.04 -4.26
CA SER A 50 -5.11 -9.20 -5.16
C SER A 50 -6.46 -8.86 -4.54
N LYS A 51 -7.11 -7.79 -5.00
CA LYS A 51 -8.54 -7.56 -4.76
C LYS A 51 -9.36 -8.54 -5.60
N TYR A 52 -10.49 -8.99 -5.09
CA TYR A 52 -11.46 -9.76 -5.85
C TYR A 52 -12.35 -8.81 -6.66
N GLN A 53 -12.72 -9.20 -7.87
CA GLN A 53 -13.82 -8.60 -8.62
C GLN A 53 -14.69 -9.69 -9.25
N THR A 54 -15.94 -9.35 -9.53
CA THR A 54 -16.81 -10.23 -10.32
C THR A 54 -16.36 -10.18 -11.79
N SER A 55 -16.09 -11.35 -12.38
CA SER A 55 -15.80 -11.47 -13.80
C SER A 55 -16.90 -10.82 -14.65
N SER A 56 -16.53 -10.10 -15.69
CA SER A 56 -17.46 -9.50 -16.65
C SER A 56 -17.07 -9.87 -18.08
N PRO A 57 -17.95 -9.68 -19.09
CA PRO A 57 -17.58 -9.92 -20.49
C PRO A 57 -16.37 -9.11 -20.97
N ASN A 58 -16.13 -7.95 -20.35
CA ASN A 58 -15.00 -7.06 -20.70
C ASN A 58 -13.73 -7.34 -19.89
N GLU A 59 -13.87 -7.99 -18.73
CA GLU A 59 -12.77 -8.38 -17.85
C GLU A 59 -13.13 -9.75 -17.25
N PRO A 60 -12.81 -10.86 -17.94
CA PRO A 60 -13.20 -12.20 -17.51
C PRO A 60 -12.43 -12.67 -16.26
N SER A 61 -11.37 -11.95 -15.89
CA SER A 61 -10.57 -12.24 -14.70
C SER A 61 -11.27 -11.78 -13.42
N GLU A 62 -11.23 -12.62 -12.38
CA GLU A 62 -11.66 -12.24 -11.03
C GLU A 62 -10.62 -11.37 -10.29
N CYS A 63 -9.50 -11.03 -10.94
CA CYS A 63 -8.44 -10.23 -10.35
C CYS A 63 -8.64 -8.73 -10.58
N ASP A 64 -9.06 -8.01 -9.55
CA ASP A 64 -8.88 -6.56 -9.50
C ASP A 64 -7.46 -6.26 -9.01
N ASP A 65 -6.59 -6.07 -10.00
CA ASP A 65 -5.15 -5.98 -9.81
C ASP A 65 -4.54 -4.67 -10.35
N GLY A 66 -5.36 -3.62 -10.47
CA GLY A 66 -4.94 -2.34 -11.05
C GLY A 66 -3.84 -1.64 -10.24
N ASP A 67 -3.87 -1.73 -8.92
CA ASP A 67 -2.91 -1.06 -8.03
C ASP A 67 -2.15 -2.05 -7.13
N MET A 68 -2.10 -3.33 -7.51
CA MET A 68 -1.59 -4.37 -6.61
C MET A 68 -0.09 -4.31 -6.40
N THR A 69 0.71 -3.70 -7.28
CA THR A 69 2.14 -3.45 -6.96
C THR A 69 2.30 -2.49 -5.77
N LEU A 70 1.41 -1.51 -5.58
CA LEU A 70 1.40 -0.66 -4.38
C LEU A 70 1.10 -1.50 -3.12
N PHE A 71 -0.03 -2.21 -3.12
CA PHE A 71 -0.48 -2.98 -1.96
C PHE A 71 0.44 -4.15 -1.61
N ASN A 72 1.00 -4.82 -2.61
CA ASN A 72 2.01 -5.86 -2.41
C ASN A 72 3.32 -5.27 -1.83
N GLY A 73 3.68 -4.05 -2.23
CA GLY A 73 4.80 -3.32 -1.61
C GLY A 73 4.57 -3.02 -0.13
N LEU A 74 3.35 -2.60 0.25
CA LEU A 74 2.97 -2.40 1.65
C LEU A 74 3.03 -3.70 2.45
N LEU A 75 2.44 -4.78 1.92
CA LEU A 75 2.53 -6.13 2.52
C LEU A 75 3.99 -6.58 2.69
N CYS A 76 4.82 -6.40 1.67
CA CYS A 76 6.24 -6.73 1.73
C CYS A 76 6.94 -5.96 2.85
N ALA A 77 6.75 -4.64 2.91
CA ALA A 77 7.34 -3.80 3.93
C ALA A 77 6.82 -4.10 5.35
N ALA A 78 5.64 -4.71 5.49
CA ALA A 78 5.16 -5.27 6.76
C ALA A 78 5.73 -6.67 7.08
N GLY A 79 6.51 -7.27 6.19
CA GLY A 79 7.15 -8.57 6.38
C GLY A 79 6.41 -9.75 5.75
N ASP A 80 5.35 -9.52 4.97
CA ASP A 80 4.66 -10.60 4.26
C ASP A 80 5.37 -10.93 2.94
N VAL A 81 5.99 -12.11 2.90
CA VAL A 81 6.79 -12.60 1.76
C VAL A 81 5.98 -12.72 0.47
N ARG A 82 4.65 -12.93 0.54
CA ARG A 82 3.78 -13.01 -0.64
C ARG A 82 3.64 -11.66 -1.31
N GLY A 83 3.61 -10.59 -0.52
CA GLY A 83 3.67 -9.22 -1.03
C GLY A 83 5.00 -8.95 -1.74
N CYS A 84 6.13 -9.38 -1.15
CA CYS A 84 7.43 -9.22 -1.80
C CYS A 84 7.51 -9.95 -3.13
N GLU A 85 6.98 -11.17 -3.19
CA GLU A 85 6.93 -11.97 -4.41
C GLU A 85 6.02 -11.35 -5.47
N GLY A 86 4.84 -10.86 -5.06
CA GLY A 86 3.90 -10.18 -5.94
C GLY A 86 4.47 -8.91 -6.53
N VAL A 87 5.24 -8.12 -5.75
CA VAL A 87 6.03 -7.04 -6.33
C VAL A 87 7.05 -7.63 -7.27
N ARG A 88 8.00 -8.45 -6.82
CA ARG A 88 9.10 -9.01 -7.62
C ARG A 88 8.69 -9.53 -9.00
N GLN A 89 7.61 -10.30 -9.07
CA GLN A 89 7.08 -10.87 -10.31
C GLN A 89 6.49 -9.84 -11.27
N ALA A 90 6.16 -8.63 -10.81
CA ALA A 90 5.68 -7.54 -11.64
C ALA A 90 6.80 -6.80 -12.40
N GLN A 91 8.08 -7.21 -12.27
CA GLN A 91 9.17 -6.69 -13.12
C GLN A 91 9.34 -7.62 -14.32
N ASP A 92 9.28 -7.05 -15.53
CA ASP A 92 9.60 -7.83 -16.72
C ASP A 92 11.12 -7.93 -16.95
N THR A 93 11.49 -8.69 -17.96
CA THR A 93 12.91 -8.92 -18.32
C THR A 93 13.64 -7.66 -18.80
N SER A 94 12.92 -6.58 -19.14
CA SER A 94 13.53 -5.29 -19.52
C SER A 94 13.88 -4.44 -18.30
N GLY A 95 13.41 -4.80 -17.10
CA GLY A 95 13.54 -4.02 -15.88
C GLY A 95 12.36 -3.08 -15.61
N ARG A 96 11.35 -3.06 -16.49
CA ARG A 96 10.11 -2.29 -16.29
C ARG A 96 9.24 -2.94 -15.24
N TRP A 97 8.65 -2.13 -14.36
CA TRP A 97 7.60 -2.57 -13.46
C TRP A 97 6.21 -2.36 -14.03
N TRP A 98 5.29 -3.23 -13.62
CA TRP A 98 3.90 -3.25 -14.04
C TRP A 98 2.96 -3.16 -12.84
N ARG A 99 1.69 -2.84 -13.10
CA ARG A 99 0.64 -2.70 -12.07
C ARG A 99 0.41 -3.97 -11.24
N SER A 100 0.67 -5.13 -11.82
CA SER A 100 0.66 -6.46 -11.20
C SER A 100 1.46 -7.44 -12.08
N PRO A 101 1.79 -8.64 -11.59
CA PRO A 101 2.39 -9.70 -12.42
C PRO A 101 1.56 -10.03 -13.66
N ARG A 102 0.23 -10.09 -13.51
CA ARG A 102 -0.69 -10.38 -14.62
C ARG A 102 -0.73 -9.29 -15.69
N ARG A 103 -0.49 -8.05 -15.29
CA ARG A 103 -0.57 -6.90 -16.21
C ARG A 103 0.69 -6.68 -17.06
N ILE A 104 1.66 -7.59 -17.02
CA ILE A 104 2.83 -7.54 -17.90
C ILE A 104 2.39 -7.59 -19.37
N GLY A 105 2.81 -6.59 -20.14
CA GLY A 105 2.42 -6.44 -21.56
C GLY A 105 1.07 -5.73 -21.79
N MET A 106 0.29 -5.46 -20.75
CA MET A 106 -1.01 -4.76 -20.87
C MET A 106 -0.79 -3.23 -20.81
N GLN A 107 -0.97 -2.57 -21.95
CA GLN A 107 -0.68 -1.14 -22.14
C GLN A 107 -1.88 -0.35 -22.70
N ALA A 108 -1.86 0.96 -22.51
CA ALA A 108 -2.82 1.87 -23.13
C ALA A 108 -2.67 1.93 -24.67
N PRO A 109 -3.73 2.26 -25.43
CA PRO A 109 -5.07 2.65 -24.96
C PRO A 109 -6.03 1.47 -24.75
N LYS A 110 -5.60 0.24 -25.07
CA LYS A 110 -6.47 -0.94 -24.92
C LYS A 110 -6.76 -1.22 -23.43
N TYR A 111 -5.77 -1.00 -22.59
CA TYR A 111 -5.85 -1.11 -21.14
C TYR A 111 -5.57 0.25 -20.50
N ASP A 112 -5.57 0.34 -19.17
CA ASP A 112 -5.03 1.54 -18.49
C ASP A 112 -3.50 1.61 -18.69
N VAL A 113 -2.90 2.75 -18.34
CA VAL A 113 -1.44 2.93 -18.33
C VAL A 113 -0.77 1.81 -17.54
N SER A 114 0.36 1.32 -18.02
CA SER A 114 0.98 0.10 -17.48
C SER A 114 1.47 0.23 -16.03
N PHE A 115 1.66 1.47 -15.57
CA PHE A 115 2.27 1.80 -14.28
C PHE A 115 1.87 3.21 -13.84
N SER A 116 2.07 3.55 -12.57
CA SER A 116 1.81 4.91 -12.06
C SER A 116 2.75 5.26 -10.91
N PRO A 117 2.86 6.55 -10.52
CA PRO A 117 3.70 6.96 -9.40
C PRO A 117 3.33 6.26 -8.09
N ASP A 118 2.07 5.85 -7.95
CA ASP A 118 1.57 5.14 -6.78
C ASP A 118 2.18 3.73 -6.72
N MET A 119 2.29 3.04 -7.85
CA MET A 119 2.89 1.71 -7.88
C MET A 119 4.41 1.78 -7.74
N ALA A 120 5.04 2.88 -8.17
CA ALA A 120 6.44 3.16 -7.88
C ALA A 120 6.71 3.21 -6.37
N LEU A 121 5.76 3.74 -5.57
CA LEU A 121 5.86 3.74 -4.11
C LEU A 121 5.87 2.31 -3.53
N GLY A 122 5.04 1.42 -4.08
CA GLY A 122 5.08 -0.01 -3.75
C GLY A 122 6.42 -0.68 -4.05
N VAL A 123 6.98 -0.40 -5.23
CA VAL A 123 8.32 -0.90 -5.60
C VAL A 123 9.39 -0.39 -4.64
N LEU A 124 9.35 0.89 -4.26
CA LEU A 124 10.31 1.46 -3.32
C LEU A 124 10.19 0.83 -1.92
N LEU A 125 8.98 0.51 -1.47
CA LEU A 125 8.76 -0.24 -0.21
C LEU A 125 9.34 -1.66 -0.28
N TYR A 126 9.11 -2.36 -1.41
CA TYR A 126 9.74 -3.66 -1.68
C TYR A 126 11.26 -3.57 -1.60
N LEU A 127 11.87 -2.63 -2.34
CA LEU A 127 13.32 -2.46 -2.39
C LEU A 127 13.90 -2.06 -1.02
N ALA A 128 13.19 -1.22 -0.26
CA ALA A 128 13.61 -0.85 1.08
C ALA A 128 13.68 -2.07 2.01
N GLN A 129 12.74 -3.01 1.85
CA GLN A 129 12.64 -4.22 2.66
C GLN A 129 13.62 -5.31 2.23
N THR A 130 13.75 -5.57 0.93
CA THR A 130 14.49 -6.74 0.41
C THR A 130 15.93 -6.44 0.06
N SER A 131 16.28 -5.15 -0.12
CA SER A 131 17.57 -4.72 -0.62
C SER A 131 17.96 -5.33 -1.99
N ASP A 132 16.97 -5.58 -2.85
CA ASP A 132 17.15 -6.15 -4.18
C ASP A 132 17.83 -5.16 -5.15
N ASN A 133 19.15 -5.10 -5.07
CA ASN A 133 19.98 -4.19 -5.87
C ASN A 133 19.90 -4.49 -7.38
N ALA A 134 19.67 -5.74 -7.77
CA ALA A 134 19.65 -6.15 -9.15
C ALA A 134 18.37 -5.66 -9.82
N ALA A 135 17.22 -5.85 -9.16
CA ALA A 135 15.94 -5.32 -9.64
C ALA A 135 15.96 -3.79 -9.72
N PHE A 136 16.52 -3.10 -8.70
CA PHE A 136 16.62 -1.64 -8.73
C PHE A 136 17.53 -1.15 -9.87
N LYS A 137 18.68 -1.79 -10.07
CA LYS A 137 19.60 -1.43 -11.16
C LYS A 137 18.97 -1.63 -12.54
N SER A 138 18.24 -2.72 -12.73
CA SER A 138 17.46 -2.97 -13.96
C SER A 138 16.39 -1.90 -14.17
N TRP A 139 15.69 -1.50 -13.10
CA TRP A 139 14.68 -0.44 -13.19
C TRP A 139 15.29 0.92 -13.54
N VAL A 140 16.39 1.31 -12.90
CA VAL A 140 17.10 2.57 -13.22
C VAL A 140 17.53 2.62 -14.68
N ARG A 141 18.11 1.52 -15.20
CA ARG A 141 18.48 1.42 -16.62
C ARG A 141 17.28 1.57 -17.53
N TRP A 142 16.21 0.82 -17.26
CA TRP A 142 14.99 0.90 -18.04
C TRP A 142 14.40 2.32 -18.08
N VAL A 143 14.37 3.01 -16.94
CA VAL A 143 13.88 4.39 -16.85
C VAL A 143 14.76 5.34 -17.68
N ASP A 144 16.08 5.24 -17.60
CA ASP A 144 17.00 6.11 -18.35
C ASP A 144 16.97 5.83 -19.88
N ASP A 145 16.83 4.57 -20.26
CA ASP A 145 16.71 4.14 -21.65
C ASP A 145 15.37 4.55 -22.27
N SER A 146 14.29 4.52 -21.49
CA SER A 146 12.92 4.82 -21.94
C SER A 146 12.53 6.30 -21.87
N ARG A 147 13.48 7.20 -21.58
CA ARG A 147 13.23 8.65 -21.58
C ARG A 147 12.79 9.13 -22.97
N PRO A 148 11.80 10.04 -23.07
CA PRO A 148 11.34 10.56 -24.35
C PRO A 148 12.45 11.35 -25.04
N CYS A 149 12.52 11.33 -26.36
CA CYS A 149 13.46 12.20 -27.07
C CYS A 149 12.91 13.63 -27.15
N ILE A 150 13.70 14.63 -26.74
CA ILE A 150 13.36 16.06 -26.89
C ILE A 150 13.95 16.62 -28.19
N ALA A 151 15.15 16.20 -28.56
CA ALA A 151 15.80 16.63 -29.80
C ALA A 151 16.48 15.46 -30.50
N GLU A 152 16.22 15.34 -31.80
CA GLU A 152 16.80 14.33 -32.68
C GLU A 152 17.68 15.01 -33.73
N LEU A 153 18.80 14.36 -34.07
CA LEU A 153 19.68 14.76 -35.16
C LEU A 153 20.03 13.51 -35.97
N ALA A 154 19.74 13.52 -37.28
CA ALA A 154 19.96 12.38 -38.17
C ALA A 154 19.31 11.05 -37.66
N GLY A 155 18.13 11.14 -37.05
CA GLY A 155 17.40 9.97 -36.52
C GLY A 155 17.98 9.41 -35.22
N GLN A 156 18.97 10.06 -34.61
CA GLN A 156 19.50 9.71 -33.30
C GLN A 156 19.04 10.72 -32.26
N CYS A 157 18.61 10.21 -31.10
CA CYS A 157 18.24 11.07 -29.98
C CYS A 157 19.49 11.71 -29.36
N VAL A 158 19.63 13.02 -29.52
CA VAL A 158 20.77 13.78 -28.97
C VAL A 158 20.45 14.39 -27.61
N VAL A 159 19.17 14.64 -27.32
CA VAL A 159 18.71 15.13 -26.01
C VAL A 159 17.52 14.30 -25.54
N LYS A 160 17.75 13.49 -24.51
CA LYS A 160 16.69 12.75 -23.80
C LYS A 160 16.01 13.65 -22.77
N GLY A 161 14.69 13.50 -22.62
CA GLY A 161 13.86 14.28 -21.73
C GLY A 161 13.84 13.83 -20.28
N TRP A 162 12.81 14.24 -19.55
CA TRP A 162 12.65 13.90 -18.13
C TRP A 162 12.33 12.41 -17.93
N PRO A 163 12.83 11.77 -16.85
CA PRO A 163 12.52 10.37 -16.53
C PRO A 163 11.02 10.08 -16.43
N ARG A 164 10.64 8.87 -16.84
CA ARG A 164 9.26 8.37 -16.82
C ARG A 164 9.24 6.93 -16.30
N ILE A 165 8.21 6.56 -15.55
CA ILE A 165 8.04 5.22 -14.97
C ILE A 165 7.23 4.26 -15.87
N CYS A 166 6.66 4.77 -16.95
CA CYS A 166 5.97 4.05 -18.03
C CYS A 166 6.04 4.88 -19.31
N THR A 167 5.68 4.27 -20.45
CA THR A 167 5.80 4.88 -21.79
C THR A 167 4.47 5.07 -22.52
N ASP A 168 3.39 4.52 -21.99
CA ASP A 168 2.08 4.36 -22.61
C ASP A 168 1.00 5.33 -22.08
N ASP A 169 1.41 6.50 -21.61
CA ASP A 169 0.55 7.59 -21.12
C ASP A 169 0.46 8.76 -22.11
N SER A 170 0.36 8.46 -23.40
CA SER A 170 0.39 9.48 -24.45
C SER A 170 -0.68 10.56 -24.25
N GLN A 171 -1.85 10.20 -23.69
CA GLN A 171 -3.00 11.06 -23.45
C GLN A 171 -2.88 11.92 -22.18
N ASP A 172 -2.53 11.33 -21.03
CA ASP A 172 -2.64 12.01 -19.72
C ASP A 172 -1.29 12.35 -19.05
N LYS A 173 -0.16 11.95 -19.64
CA LYS A 173 1.21 12.18 -19.12
C LYS A 173 1.45 11.72 -17.67
N ARG A 174 0.68 10.73 -17.19
CA ARG A 174 0.68 10.17 -15.81
C ARG A 174 1.98 9.47 -15.41
N CYS A 175 2.86 9.11 -16.35
CA CYS A 175 4.11 8.39 -16.10
C CYS A 175 5.30 9.29 -15.74
N THR A 176 5.13 10.61 -15.69
CA THR A 176 6.24 11.54 -15.47
C THR A 176 6.75 11.45 -14.03
N PHE A 177 8.08 11.38 -13.83
CA PHE A 177 8.66 11.43 -12.48
C PHE A 177 8.25 12.72 -11.78
N ARG A 178 7.68 12.58 -10.58
CA ARG A 178 7.44 13.72 -9.68
C ARG A 178 8.74 14.05 -8.94
N PRO A 179 8.87 15.27 -8.37
CA PRO A 179 9.99 15.59 -7.48
C PRO A 179 10.18 14.57 -6.34
N SER A 180 9.09 14.07 -5.75
CA SER A 180 9.12 13.01 -4.73
C SER A 180 9.74 11.71 -5.27
N THR A 181 9.28 11.25 -6.44
CA THR A 181 9.82 10.05 -7.09
C THR A 181 11.33 10.17 -7.33
N CYS A 182 11.81 11.34 -7.76
CA CYS A 182 13.23 11.59 -7.96
C CYS A 182 14.04 11.45 -6.66
N ASN A 183 13.57 12.04 -5.56
CA ASN A 183 14.24 11.90 -4.27
C ASN A 183 14.28 10.45 -3.82
N TYR A 184 13.15 9.75 -3.87
CA TYR A 184 13.11 8.36 -3.43
C TYR A 184 14.04 7.47 -4.26
N PHE A 185 14.15 7.72 -5.57
CA PHE A 185 15.12 7.02 -6.43
C PHE A 185 16.57 7.26 -6.00
N GLU A 186 16.94 8.52 -5.73
CA GLU A 186 18.30 8.84 -5.32
C GLU A 186 18.63 8.23 -3.95
N LEU A 187 17.71 8.36 -2.99
CA LEU A 187 17.84 7.78 -1.64
C LEU A 187 17.92 6.25 -1.69
N MET A 188 17.12 5.61 -2.54
CA MET A 188 17.19 4.17 -2.75
C MET A 188 18.53 3.76 -3.38
N GLY A 189 19.04 4.53 -4.35
CA GLY A 189 20.37 4.31 -4.92
C GLY A 189 21.48 4.40 -3.88
N ILE A 190 21.42 5.36 -2.97
CA ILE A 190 22.36 5.47 -1.84
C ILE A 190 22.24 4.23 -0.94
N LYS A 191 21.02 3.87 -0.52
CA LYS A 191 20.76 2.72 0.35
C LYS A 191 21.27 1.39 -0.24
N LEU A 192 21.08 1.18 -1.54
CA LEU A 192 21.41 -0.06 -2.24
C LEU A 192 22.83 -0.07 -2.83
N GLY A 193 23.59 1.03 -2.72
CA GLY A 193 24.90 1.16 -3.35
C GLY A 193 24.84 1.17 -4.89
N VAL A 194 23.75 1.68 -5.47
CA VAL A 194 23.53 1.83 -6.91
C VAL A 194 23.63 3.31 -7.27
N PRO A 195 24.83 3.83 -7.59
CA PRO A 195 25.04 5.26 -7.84
C PRO A 195 24.23 5.77 -9.04
N GLU A 196 23.87 4.90 -9.99
CA GLU A 196 22.99 5.23 -11.11
C GLU A 196 21.59 5.70 -10.65
N GLY A 197 21.20 5.43 -9.40
CA GLY A 197 19.96 5.93 -8.79
C GLY A 197 19.86 7.46 -8.72
N ASN A 198 20.98 8.21 -8.83
CA ASN A 198 20.98 9.67 -8.91
C ASN A 198 20.51 10.24 -10.28
N LEU A 199 19.65 9.50 -10.99
CA LEU A 199 19.21 9.76 -12.36
C LEU A 199 18.66 11.18 -12.54
N CYS A 200 17.70 11.61 -11.73
CA CYS A 200 17.10 12.94 -11.89
C CYS A 200 18.13 14.06 -11.73
N ARG A 201 19.09 13.92 -10.81
CA ARG A 201 20.18 14.88 -10.63
C ARG A 201 21.05 14.97 -11.87
N ARG A 202 21.42 13.83 -12.49
CA ARG A 202 22.16 13.81 -13.77
C ARG A 202 21.36 14.50 -14.88
N VAL A 203 20.05 14.27 -14.94
CA VAL A 203 19.16 14.89 -15.92
C VAL A 203 19.10 16.42 -15.73
N LEU A 204 18.91 16.91 -14.50
CA LEU A 204 18.93 18.35 -14.20
C LEU A 204 20.26 18.99 -14.61
N GLN A 205 21.38 18.35 -14.28
CA GLN A 205 22.72 18.81 -14.66
C GLN A 205 22.88 18.87 -16.19
N SER A 206 22.36 17.89 -16.93
CA SER A 206 22.41 17.90 -18.40
C SER A 206 21.62 19.06 -19.02
N PHE A 207 20.65 19.61 -18.30
CA PHE A 207 19.91 20.82 -18.69
C PHE A 207 20.50 22.12 -18.13
N GLY A 208 21.63 22.06 -17.42
CA GLY A 208 22.20 23.24 -16.75
C GLY A 208 21.37 23.74 -15.57
N ILE A 209 20.46 22.92 -15.03
CA ILE A 209 19.62 23.26 -13.89
C ILE A 209 20.31 22.82 -12.60
N ARG A 210 20.30 23.67 -11.57
CA ARG A 210 20.88 23.34 -10.26
C ARG A 210 20.11 22.19 -9.60
N ALA A 211 20.83 21.31 -8.91
CA ALA A 211 20.23 20.14 -8.26
C ALA A 211 19.49 20.44 -6.95
N ASP A 212 19.66 21.64 -6.39
CA ASP A 212 19.07 22.06 -5.11
C ASP A 212 17.57 22.39 -5.18
N TYR A 213 16.95 22.26 -6.36
CA TYR A 213 15.51 22.45 -6.56
C TYR A 213 14.63 21.31 -6.04
N ILE A 214 15.20 20.14 -5.71
CA ILE A 214 14.41 19.00 -5.24
C ILE A 214 14.18 19.14 -3.74
N LEU A 215 12.94 19.45 -3.35
CA LEU A 215 12.54 19.62 -1.95
C LEU A 215 12.83 18.37 -1.13
N PRO A 216 13.29 18.49 0.14
CA PRO A 216 13.48 17.34 1.00
C PRO A 216 12.22 16.48 1.16
N THR A 217 12.39 15.16 1.14
CA THR A 217 11.30 14.20 1.11
C THR A 217 10.39 14.27 2.33
N THR A 218 10.95 14.54 3.52
CA THR A 218 10.16 14.52 4.77
C THR A 218 9.17 15.67 4.88
N GLU A 219 9.52 16.83 4.35
CA GLU A 219 8.74 18.07 4.32
C GLU A 219 7.62 17.97 3.29
N MET A 220 7.90 17.33 2.16
CA MET A 220 6.87 17.03 1.15
C MET A 220 5.87 16.00 1.67
N ALA A 221 6.33 14.93 2.33
CA ALA A 221 5.43 13.95 2.95
C ALA A 221 4.54 14.57 4.04
N MET A 222 5.08 15.47 4.86
CA MET A 222 4.29 16.26 5.81
C MET A 222 3.25 17.13 5.11
N SER A 223 3.66 17.86 4.07
CA SER A 223 2.78 18.74 3.31
C SER A 223 1.63 17.95 2.67
N ASN A 224 1.94 16.82 2.04
CA ASN A 224 0.96 15.90 1.46
C ASN A 224 0.00 15.37 2.52
N ALA A 225 0.49 15.00 3.71
CA ALA A 225 -0.36 14.55 4.82
C ALA A 225 -1.35 15.63 5.31
N VAL A 226 -0.93 16.90 5.30
CA VAL A 226 -1.75 18.02 5.77
C VAL A 226 -2.76 18.47 4.71
N PHE A 227 -2.36 18.54 3.44
CA PHE A 227 -3.14 19.21 2.39
C PHE A 227 -3.88 18.27 1.44
N ASN A 228 -3.50 17.00 1.31
CA ASN A 228 -4.20 16.10 0.40
C ASN A 228 -5.64 15.86 0.86
N GLU A 229 -6.54 15.65 -0.10
CA GLU A 229 -7.94 15.30 0.18
C GLU A 229 -8.06 13.96 0.93
N PRO A 230 -9.07 13.79 1.79
CA PRO A 230 -9.36 12.52 2.45
C PRO A 230 -9.50 11.33 1.48
N GLY A 231 -9.18 10.12 1.98
CA GLY A 231 -9.25 8.88 1.21
C GLY A 231 -7.92 8.56 0.53
N TYR A 232 -7.97 8.21 -0.76
CA TYR A 232 -6.81 7.65 -1.48
C TYR A 232 -5.59 8.59 -1.50
N PRO A 233 -5.73 9.92 -1.71
CA PRO A 233 -4.58 10.82 -1.65
C PRO A 233 -3.89 10.87 -0.27
N MET A 234 -4.65 10.80 0.83
CA MET A 234 -4.08 10.68 2.18
C MET A 234 -3.42 9.32 2.42
N HIS A 235 -3.97 8.25 1.86
CA HIS A 235 -3.35 6.93 1.91
C HIS A 235 -1.98 6.91 1.24
N LEU A 236 -1.82 7.58 0.10
CA LEU A 236 -0.51 7.74 -0.54
C LEU A 236 0.47 8.48 0.37
N SER A 237 0.03 9.55 1.04
CA SER A 237 0.86 10.25 2.04
C SER A 237 1.28 9.31 3.19
N ALA A 238 0.38 8.43 3.65
CA ALA A 238 0.69 7.44 4.67
C ALA A 238 1.75 6.42 4.19
N ALA A 239 1.61 5.92 2.97
CA ALA A 239 2.59 5.02 2.36
C ALA A 239 3.95 5.71 2.13
N GLU A 240 3.97 7.01 1.79
CA GLU A 240 5.20 7.81 1.70
C GLU A 240 5.91 7.93 3.05
N ILE A 241 5.16 8.26 4.12
CA ILE A 241 5.72 8.33 5.48
C ILE A 241 6.22 6.95 5.94
N PHE A 242 5.50 5.88 5.60
CA PHE A 242 5.94 4.53 5.90
C PHE A 242 7.23 4.15 5.16
N LEU A 243 7.39 4.56 3.89
CA LEU A 243 8.65 4.40 3.17
C LEU A 243 9.79 5.17 3.84
N ILE A 244 9.55 6.41 4.26
CA ILE A 244 10.54 7.24 4.99
C ILE A 244 11.02 6.52 6.26
N ASP A 245 10.11 5.91 7.02
CA ASP A 245 10.44 5.10 8.19
C ASP A 245 11.30 3.88 7.82
N LYS A 246 10.94 3.14 6.76
CA LYS A 246 11.71 1.99 6.26
C LYS A 246 13.10 2.35 5.74
N LEU A 247 13.28 3.58 5.27
CA LEU A 247 14.57 4.13 4.90
C LEU A 247 15.38 4.64 6.10
N GLN A 248 14.83 4.60 7.32
CA GLN A 248 15.41 5.16 8.54
C GLN A 248 15.68 6.68 8.44
N MET A 249 14.80 7.38 7.72
CA MET A 249 14.91 8.81 7.44
C MET A 249 13.87 9.64 8.20
N THR A 250 13.34 9.10 9.30
CA THR A 250 12.32 9.81 10.09
C THR A 250 12.85 11.13 10.61
N SER A 251 12.08 12.20 10.45
CA SER A 251 12.40 13.53 10.95
C SER A 251 11.21 14.10 11.75
N VAL A 252 11.40 15.28 12.33
CA VAL A 252 10.28 16.03 12.96
C VAL A 252 9.16 16.26 11.93
N ALA A 253 9.52 16.50 10.68
CA ALA A 253 8.58 16.73 9.60
C ALA A 253 7.74 15.48 9.28
N SER A 254 8.37 14.33 9.06
CA SER A 254 7.62 13.11 8.75
C SER A 254 6.76 12.63 9.93
N ARG A 255 7.23 12.82 11.17
CA ARG A 255 6.43 12.54 12.38
C ARG A 255 5.23 13.48 12.52
N ALA A 256 5.40 14.77 12.23
CA ALA A 256 4.28 15.72 12.21
C ALA A 256 3.25 15.33 11.14
N GLY A 257 3.71 14.86 9.97
CA GLY A 257 2.84 14.30 8.93
C GLY A 257 2.03 13.10 9.43
N ALA A 258 2.66 12.16 10.13
CA ALA A 258 1.97 10.99 10.69
C ALA A 258 0.89 11.39 11.70
N VAL A 259 1.22 12.32 12.60
CA VAL A 259 0.25 12.88 13.56
C VAL A 259 -0.89 13.60 12.84
N ALA A 260 -0.59 14.38 11.80
CA ALA A 260 -1.62 15.05 11.00
C ALA A 260 -2.59 14.06 10.36
N LEU A 261 -2.09 12.96 9.77
CA LEU A 261 -2.95 11.90 9.22
C LEU A 261 -3.86 11.30 10.29
N ALA A 262 -3.31 10.94 11.46
CA ALA A 262 -4.07 10.37 12.57
C ALA A 262 -5.11 11.34 13.16
N LEU A 263 -4.85 12.66 13.15
CA LEU A 263 -5.84 13.65 13.57
C LEU A 263 -6.96 13.83 12.53
N ARG A 264 -6.62 13.77 11.24
CA ARG A 264 -7.57 13.97 10.14
C ARG A 264 -8.47 12.76 9.91
N ASP A 265 -7.99 11.54 10.17
CA ASP A 265 -8.79 10.32 10.19
C ASP A 265 -8.35 9.38 11.30
N SER A 266 -8.78 9.71 12.53
CA SER A 266 -8.44 8.95 13.76
C SER A 266 -8.98 7.53 13.82
N LYS A 267 -9.86 7.17 12.88
CA LYS A 267 -10.41 5.82 12.75
C LYS A 267 -9.65 5.00 11.72
N ASN A 268 -8.67 5.54 11.00
CA ASN A 268 -7.82 4.75 10.12
C ASN A 268 -6.65 4.13 10.93
N PRO A 269 -6.61 2.79 11.14
CA PRO A 269 -5.60 2.17 11.98
C PRO A 269 -4.18 2.28 11.41
N PHE A 270 -4.02 2.40 10.09
CA PHE A 270 -2.70 2.60 9.50
C PHE A 270 -2.16 4.00 9.83
N PHE A 271 -3.00 5.03 9.77
CA PHE A 271 -2.59 6.40 10.10
C PHE A 271 -2.23 6.50 11.59
N LEU A 272 -3.04 5.86 12.45
CA LEU A 272 -2.78 5.82 13.88
C LEU A 272 -1.47 5.06 14.20
N PHE A 273 -1.19 3.96 13.50
CA PHE A 273 0.07 3.23 13.64
C PHE A 273 1.28 4.09 13.27
N LEU A 274 1.21 4.89 12.21
CA LEU A 274 2.33 5.78 11.86
C LEU A 274 2.60 6.84 12.94
N ALA A 275 1.56 7.27 13.69
CA ALA A 275 1.69 8.26 14.74
C ALA A 275 2.11 7.67 16.09
N GLU A 276 1.55 6.51 16.48
CA GLU A 276 1.69 5.92 17.82
C GLU A 276 2.52 4.63 17.87
N GLY A 277 2.85 4.04 16.72
CA GLY A 277 3.43 2.71 16.61
C GLY A 277 2.45 1.59 16.96
N ALA A 278 2.96 0.45 17.40
CA ALA A 278 2.16 -0.73 17.78
C ALA A 278 1.51 -0.58 19.17
N SER A 279 0.64 0.43 19.33
CA SER A 279 -0.07 0.68 20.59
C SER A 279 -1.28 -0.24 20.76
N GLN A 280 -1.74 -0.41 22.02
CA GLN A 280 -2.98 -1.16 22.29
C GLN A 280 -4.18 -0.54 21.58
N LYS A 281 -4.22 0.80 21.48
CA LYS A 281 -5.28 1.54 20.78
C LYS A 281 -5.33 1.20 19.29
N VAL A 282 -4.18 1.08 18.62
CA VAL A 282 -4.12 0.63 17.22
C VAL A 282 -4.61 -0.81 17.11
N ARG A 283 -4.19 -1.69 18.02
CA ARG A 283 -4.65 -3.09 18.05
C ARG A 283 -6.16 -3.19 18.22
N ASP A 284 -6.75 -2.46 19.16
CA ASP A 284 -8.20 -2.46 19.41
C ASP A 284 -8.96 -1.97 18.17
N LEU A 285 -8.48 -0.89 17.54
CA LEU A 285 -9.08 -0.35 16.32
C LEU A 285 -9.01 -1.33 15.13
N VAL A 286 -7.90 -2.06 14.98
CA VAL A 286 -7.77 -3.14 13.99
C VAL A 286 -8.78 -4.25 14.28
N LEU A 287 -8.89 -4.70 15.54
CA LEU A 287 -9.85 -5.76 15.93
C LEU A 287 -11.31 -5.33 15.77
N GLU A 288 -11.60 -4.04 15.96
CA GLU A 288 -12.92 -3.45 15.77
C GLU A 288 -13.33 -3.42 14.29
N GLN A 289 -12.43 -2.99 13.40
CA GLN A 289 -12.77 -2.74 12.00
C GLN A 289 -12.58 -3.95 11.11
N CYS A 290 -11.56 -4.77 11.36
CA CYS A 290 -11.26 -5.88 10.48
C CYS A 290 -12.33 -6.98 10.58
N PRO A 291 -12.63 -7.67 9.45
CA PRO A 291 -13.61 -8.75 9.45
C PRO A 291 -13.33 -9.82 10.51
N SER A 292 -14.41 -10.43 11.00
CA SER A 292 -14.38 -11.50 12.00
C SER A 292 -15.15 -12.73 11.48
N PRO A 293 -15.03 -13.91 12.10
CA PRO A 293 -15.89 -15.05 11.78
C PRO A 293 -17.38 -14.72 11.87
N GLN A 294 -17.77 -13.86 12.84
CA GLN A 294 -19.15 -13.43 13.06
C GLN A 294 -19.59 -12.34 12.06
N HIS A 295 -18.63 -11.55 11.58
CA HIS A 295 -18.86 -10.45 10.63
C HIS A 295 -17.81 -10.50 9.51
N PRO A 296 -17.92 -11.46 8.57
CA PRO A 296 -16.96 -11.58 7.48
C PRO A 296 -17.09 -10.42 6.49
N SER A 297 -16.04 -10.19 5.68
CA SER A 297 -16.08 -9.26 4.55
C SER A 297 -17.16 -9.66 3.56
N ARG A 298 -17.89 -8.67 3.03
CA ARG A 298 -19.00 -8.86 2.09
C ARG A 298 -18.52 -9.23 0.69
N SER A 299 -17.45 -8.59 0.19
CA SER A 299 -17.06 -8.67 -1.22
C SER A 299 -15.56 -8.84 -1.50
N ARG A 300 -14.67 -8.53 -0.54
CA ARG A 300 -13.21 -8.59 -0.71
C ARG A 300 -12.64 -7.68 -1.81
N THR A 301 -13.28 -6.55 -2.04
CA THR A 301 -12.97 -5.63 -3.15
C THR A 301 -12.22 -4.38 -2.70
N GLN A 302 -12.02 -4.15 -1.39
CA GLN A 302 -11.44 -2.91 -0.88
C GLN A 302 -10.16 -3.16 -0.07
N TRP A 303 -9.15 -2.30 -0.28
CA TRP A 303 -8.11 -2.10 0.72
C TRP A 303 -8.62 -1.02 1.68
N ALA A 304 -9.11 -1.37 2.87
CA ALA A 304 -9.90 -0.45 3.68
C ALA A 304 -9.15 0.85 4.05
N TRP A 305 -7.83 0.76 4.23
CA TRP A 305 -7.00 1.89 4.64
C TRP A 305 -6.75 2.93 3.53
N GLU A 306 -7.21 2.66 2.30
CA GLU A 306 -7.16 3.57 1.16
C GLU A 306 -8.38 4.50 1.09
N ARG A 307 -9.41 4.19 1.88
CA ARG A 307 -10.69 4.92 1.91
C ARG A 307 -10.81 5.79 3.15
N THR A 308 -11.79 6.68 3.16
CA THR A 308 -12.12 7.42 4.38
C THR A 308 -12.81 6.47 5.36
N SER A 309 -12.59 6.63 6.67
CA SER A 309 -13.28 5.80 7.65
C SER A 309 -14.81 5.96 7.62
N SER A 310 -15.32 7.08 7.11
CA SER A 310 -16.76 7.30 6.87
C SER A 310 -17.35 6.36 5.82
N ASP A 311 -16.56 5.89 4.85
CA ASP A 311 -17.01 4.96 3.81
C ASP A 311 -17.25 3.55 4.35
N LYS A 312 -16.71 3.23 5.53
CA LYS A 312 -16.75 1.90 6.15
C LYS A 312 -16.27 0.78 5.20
N ALA A 313 -15.26 1.06 4.39
CA ALA A 313 -14.71 0.13 3.41
C ALA A 313 -14.18 -1.18 4.02
N TYR A 314 -13.91 -1.20 5.33
CA TYR A 314 -13.56 -2.41 6.09
C TYR A 314 -14.64 -3.50 6.02
N LEU A 315 -15.91 -3.14 5.77
CA LEU A 315 -17.01 -4.11 5.54
C LEU A 315 -16.82 -4.92 4.25
N ASP A 316 -16.03 -4.39 3.32
CA ASP A 316 -15.68 -4.96 2.02
C ASP A 316 -14.17 -5.25 1.91
N SER A 317 -13.47 -5.31 3.05
CA SER A 317 -12.04 -5.56 3.16
C SER A 317 -11.61 -6.81 2.38
N MET A 318 -10.51 -6.70 1.66
CA MET A 318 -9.85 -7.80 0.94
C MET A 318 -9.03 -8.72 1.85
N TYR A 319 -9.13 -8.56 3.17
CA TYR A 319 -8.37 -9.22 4.24
C TYR A 319 -6.86 -8.92 4.24
N TRP A 320 -6.25 -8.62 3.10
CA TRP A 320 -4.82 -8.26 3.00
C TRP A 320 -4.46 -6.98 3.75
N ASP A 321 -5.34 -6.00 3.76
CA ASP A 321 -5.24 -4.79 4.56
C ASP A 321 -5.20 -5.10 6.07
N CYS A 322 -6.00 -6.06 6.52
CA CYS A 322 -5.99 -6.54 7.90
C CYS A 322 -4.73 -7.35 8.24
N ILE A 323 -4.28 -8.22 7.33
CA ILE A 323 -3.00 -8.94 7.48
C ILE A 323 -1.84 -7.97 7.55
N PHE A 324 -1.81 -6.95 6.69
CA PHE A 324 -0.82 -5.87 6.73
C PHE A 324 -0.73 -5.26 8.12
N MET A 325 -1.85 -4.85 8.71
CA MET A 325 -1.86 -4.30 10.07
C MET A 325 -1.49 -5.33 11.14
N GLY A 326 -1.98 -6.57 11.03
CA GLY A 326 -1.63 -7.64 11.96
C GLY A 326 -0.13 -7.91 12.02
N ARG A 327 0.54 -7.93 10.86
CA ARG A 327 2.00 -8.06 10.77
C ARG A 327 2.74 -6.89 11.42
N LEU A 328 2.31 -5.65 11.16
CA LEU A 328 2.87 -4.45 11.80
C LEU A 328 2.73 -4.46 13.34
N LEU A 329 1.67 -5.10 13.84
CA LEU A 329 1.38 -5.24 15.26
C LEU A 329 1.99 -6.49 15.91
N GLY A 330 2.84 -7.23 15.18
CA GLY A 330 3.59 -8.38 15.69
C GLY A 330 2.76 -9.64 15.92
N ALA A 331 1.74 -9.87 15.09
CA ALA A 331 0.86 -11.05 15.17
C ALA A 331 1.44 -12.33 14.55
#